data_AF-A0A917ES89-F1
#
_entry.id   AF-A0A917ES89-F1
#
_cell.length_a   1.000
_cell.length_b   1.000
_cell.length_c   1.000
_cell.angle_alpha   90.00
_cell.angle_beta   90.00
_cell.angle_gamma   90.00
#
_symmetry.space_group_name_H-M   'P 1'
#
loop_
_entity.id
_entity.type
_entity.pdbx_description
1 polymer ?
#
loop_
_entity_poly.entity_id
_entity_poly.type
_entity_poly.pdbx_seq_one_letter_code
_entity_poly.pdbx_strand_id
1 'polypeptide(L)'
;MHTTWMTIVIIISLVLQPSPDIMEKEASHHGYASSSTFNKAIPAFAYLEPLELKVILKTYDEEELIDTKVTKEKVWAMEDFWAQYDGWVVEDQKIGEIVFQRQLERT
;
A
#
# COMPACT_ATOMS: atom_id res chain seq x y z
N MET A 1 28.11 29.07 -41.56
CA MET A 1 26.87 29.84 -41.47
C MET A 1 26.55 30.00 -39.99
N HIS A 2 26.82 31.20 -39.46
CA HIS A 2 26.53 31.57 -38.07
C HIS A 2 25.19 32.30 -38.07
N THR A 3 24.25 31.88 -37.22
CA THR A 3 23.01 32.60 -36.97
C THR A 3 22.79 32.75 -35.46
N THR A 4 23.13 33.96 -35.01
CA THR A 4 22.42 34.79 -34.03
C THR A 4 22.27 34.28 -32.60
N TRP A 5 23.23 34.71 -31.76
CA TRP A 5 23.00 35.15 -30.39
C TRP A 5 22.43 36.57 -30.39
N MET A 6 21.39 36.84 -29.58
CA MET A 6 21.14 38.08 -28.80
C MET A 6 19.82 37.88 -28.03
N THR A 7 19.84 37.59 -26.73
CA THR A 7 19.78 38.55 -25.60
C THR A 7 18.69 39.61 -25.70
N ILE A 8 17.66 39.49 -24.86
CA ILE A 8 16.73 40.52 -24.33
C ILE A 8 15.75 39.73 -23.42
N VAL A 9 15.51 39.96 -22.14
CA VAL A 9 15.85 41.00 -21.17
C VAL A 9 15.78 40.34 -19.78
N ILE A 10 16.82 40.49 -18.96
CA ILE A 10 16.78 40.29 -17.51
C ILE A 10 16.45 41.64 -16.91
N ILE A 11 15.27 41.88 -16.33
CA ILE A 11 15.10 42.84 -15.22
C ILE A 11 13.88 42.45 -14.34
N ILE A 12 14.19 41.86 -13.17
CA ILE A 12 13.59 42.07 -11.83
C ILE A 12 12.12 41.66 -11.61
N SER A 13 11.95 40.50 -10.98
CA SER A 13 11.20 40.48 -9.71
C SER A 13 11.95 39.62 -8.71
N LEU A 14 12.47 40.36 -7.75
CA LEU A 14 13.11 39.98 -6.51
C LEU A 14 12.12 39.13 -5.69
N VAL A 15 12.33 37.83 -5.59
CA VAL A 15 11.87 37.07 -4.41
C VAL A 15 13.11 36.43 -3.81
N LEU A 16 13.74 37.23 -2.97
CA LEU A 16 14.31 36.86 -1.68
C LEU A 16 14.37 35.33 -1.46
N GLN A 17 15.53 34.76 -1.74
CA GLN A 17 15.93 33.50 -1.12
C GLN A 17 16.26 33.83 0.35
N PRO A 18 15.60 33.23 1.36
CA PRO A 18 16.26 33.02 2.63
C PRO A 18 17.25 31.85 2.48
N SER A 19 18.51 32.14 2.83
CA SER A 19 19.64 31.22 3.01
C SER A 19 19.24 29.96 3.79
N PRO A 20 19.86 28.79 3.52
CA PRO A 20 19.91 27.74 4.53
C PRO A 20 20.91 28.18 5.60
N ASP A 21 20.46 29.02 6.53
CA ASP A 21 21.12 29.14 7.82
C ASP A 21 20.94 27.80 8.53
N ILE A 22 22.06 27.16 8.85
CA ILE A 22 22.12 25.93 9.62
C ILE A 22 21.46 26.21 10.97
N MET A 23 20.27 25.65 11.17
CA MET A 23 19.72 25.39 12.49
C MET A 23 19.05 24.01 12.45
N GLU A 24 19.80 23.04 12.99
CA GLU A 24 19.33 21.83 13.63
C GLU A 24 17.98 22.02 14.32
N LYS A 25 17.02 21.11 14.08
CA LYS A 25 16.06 20.52 15.05
C LYS A 25 14.77 20.03 14.38
N GLU A 26 14.38 18.82 14.81
CA GLU A 26 13.15 18.05 14.54
C GLU A 26 13.10 17.21 13.24
N ALA A 27 13.47 15.95 13.40
CA ALA A 27 13.08 14.84 12.54
C ALA A 27 11.55 14.80 12.35
N SER A 28 11.08 14.88 11.11
CA SER A 28 9.70 14.53 10.77
C SER A 28 9.56 13.01 10.70
N HIS A 29 9.38 12.43 11.88
CA HIS A 29 8.84 11.10 12.07
C HIS A 29 7.49 10.98 11.33
N HIS A 30 7.43 10.20 10.24
CA HIS A 30 6.19 9.52 9.88
C HIS A 30 5.99 8.44 10.94
N GLY A 31 5.40 8.85 12.06
CA GLY A 31 5.17 8.00 13.21
C GLY A 31 4.09 6.98 12.85
N TYR A 32 4.50 5.72 12.69
CA TYR A 32 3.78 4.67 13.40
C TYR A 32 3.87 5.05 14.89
N ALA A 33 2.91 5.84 15.37
CA ALA A 33 2.78 6.18 16.77
C ALA A 33 2.34 4.92 17.53
N SER A 34 3.26 3.97 17.71
CA SER A 34 3.22 3.08 18.86
C SER A 34 3.62 3.92 20.06
N SER A 35 2.68 4.72 20.57
CA SER A 35 2.78 5.20 21.93
C SER A 35 2.59 3.98 22.82
N SER A 36 3.72 3.34 23.17
CA SER A 36 3.76 2.41 24.27
C SER A 36 3.46 3.18 25.56
N THR A 37 2.19 3.41 25.82
CA THR A 37 1.69 3.61 27.18
C THR A 37 1.78 2.26 27.87
N PHE A 38 3.00 1.87 28.20
CA PHE A 38 3.30 0.71 29.02
C PHE A 38 2.81 1.06 30.43
N ASN A 39 1.61 0.59 30.79
CA ASN A 39 1.01 0.45 32.13
C ASN A 39 -0.52 0.66 32.08
N LYS A 40 -1.21 0.10 31.10
CA LYS A 40 -2.61 -0.31 31.29
C LYS A 40 -2.60 -1.83 31.38
N ALA A 41 -2.94 -2.38 32.54
CA ALA A 41 -3.22 -3.80 32.67
C ALA A 41 -4.40 -4.11 31.73
N ILE A 42 -4.09 -4.56 30.52
CA ILE A 42 -5.11 -5.05 29.60
C ILE A 42 -5.56 -6.38 30.20
N PRO A 43 -6.84 -6.52 30.61
CA PRO A 43 -7.34 -7.82 31.06
C PRO A 43 -7.05 -8.84 29.97
N ALA A 44 -6.60 -10.04 30.35
CA ALA A 44 -6.05 -11.08 29.46
C ALA A 44 -7.04 -11.63 28.39
N PHE A 45 -8.18 -10.98 28.21
CA PHE A 45 -9.22 -11.28 27.24
C PHE A 45 -9.58 -10.00 26.47
N ALA A 46 -8.67 -9.51 25.64
CA ALA A 46 -9.04 -8.55 24.59
C ALA A 46 -9.81 -9.35 23.52
N TYR A 47 -11.12 -9.11 23.42
CA TYR A 47 -11.93 -9.66 22.34
C TYR A 47 -11.55 -8.94 21.04
N LEU A 48 -10.81 -9.63 20.17
CA LEU A 48 -10.47 -9.13 18.85
C LEU A 48 -11.62 -9.48 17.89
N GLU A 49 -12.17 -8.48 17.23
CA GLU A 49 -13.11 -8.70 16.13
C GLU A 49 -12.33 -9.16 14.88
N PRO A 50 -12.84 -10.15 14.12
CA PRO A 50 -12.18 -10.58 12.90
C PRO A 50 -12.29 -9.50 11.81
N LEU A 51 -11.29 -9.43 10.95
CA LEU A 51 -11.34 -8.60 9.75
C LEU A 51 -12.29 -9.22 8.72
N GLU A 52 -13.26 -8.46 8.21
CA GLU A 52 -14.13 -8.92 7.13
C GLU A 52 -13.53 -8.54 5.77
N LEU A 53 -13.28 -9.53 4.91
CA LEU A 53 -12.74 -9.34 3.57
C LEU A 53 -13.66 -9.93 2.50
N LYS A 54 -13.80 -9.22 1.38
CA LYS A 54 -14.33 -9.79 0.14
C LYS A 54 -13.18 -10.40 -0.64
N VAL A 55 -13.24 -11.70 -0.89
CA VAL A 55 -12.24 -12.42 -1.67
C VAL A 55 -12.82 -12.76 -3.03
N ILE A 56 -12.11 -12.40 -4.09
CA ILE A 56 -12.46 -12.71 -5.48
C ILE A 56 -11.37 -13.63 -6.03
N LEU A 57 -11.75 -14.83 -6.45
CA LEU A 57 -10.83 -15.81 -7.05
C LEU A 57 -11.11 -15.91 -8.53
N LYS A 58 -10.09 -15.71 -9.36
CA LYS A 58 -10.15 -15.87 -10.81
C LYS A 58 -9.26 -17.03 -11.23
N THR A 59 -9.81 -17.95 -12.02
CA THR A 59 -9.02 -19.03 -12.63
C THR A 59 -8.94 -18.79 -14.13
N TYR A 60 -7.72 -18.84 -14.67
CA TYR A 60 -7.46 -18.70 -16.09
C TYR A 60 -6.99 -20.03 -16.69
N ASP A 61 -7.37 -20.30 -17.95
CA ASP A 61 -6.73 -21.30 -18.80
C ASP A 61 -6.03 -20.54 -19.93
N GLU A 62 -4.70 -20.63 -19.96
CA GLU A 62 -3.81 -19.83 -20.82
C GLU A 62 -3.98 -18.31 -20.59
N GLU A 63 -4.96 -17.68 -21.24
CA GLU A 63 -5.30 -16.25 -21.08
C GLU A 63 -6.82 -16.03 -20.93
N GLU A 64 -7.62 -17.09 -20.99
CA GLU A 64 -9.08 -17.02 -20.90
C GLU A 64 -9.54 -17.19 -19.45
N LEU A 65 -10.40 -16.28 -18.99
CA LEU A 65 -11.04 -16.39 -17.67
C LEU A 65 -12.11 -17.48 -17.70
N ILE A 66 -11.85 -18.61 -17.03
CA ILE A 66 -12.74 -19.76 -17.03
C ILE A 66 -13.62 -19.86 -15.79
N ASP A 67 -13.21 -19.25 -14.66
CA ASP A 67 -13.98 -19.27 -13.43
C ASP A 67 -13.78 -18.01 -12.59
N THR A 68 -14.85 -17.58 -11.89
CA THR A 68 -14.80 -16.49 -10.92
C THR A 68 -15.66 -16.82 -9.70
N LYS A 69 -15.04 -16.84 -8.53
CA LYS A 69 -15.72 -17.07 -7.24
C LYS A 69 -15.57 -15.85 -6.33
N VAL A 70 -16.67 -15.44 -5.70
CA VAL A 70 -16.70 -14.31 -4.76
C VAL A 70 -17.19 -14.80 -3.40
N THR A 71 -16.40 -14.54 -2.35
CA THR A 71 -16.70 -14.97 -0.99
C THR A 71 -16.50 -13.81 -0.01
N LYS A 72 -17.25 -13.79 1.09
CA LYS A 72 -16.96 -12.92 2.24
C LYS A 72 -16.34 -13.77 3.35
N GLU A 73 -15.18 -13.37 3.83
CA GLU A 73 -14.40 -14.12 4.81
C GLU A 73 -14.15 -13.32 6.07
N LYS A 74 -14.12 -14.03 7.20
CA LYS A 74 -13.73 -13.49 8.51
C LYS A 74 -12.33 -13.96 8.84
N VAL A 75 -11.39 -13.02 8.84
CA VAL A 75 -9.97 -13.25 9.06
C VAL A 75 -9.62 -12.96 10.51
N TRP A 76 -9.28 -14.00 11.26
CA TRP A 76 -8.83 -13.92 12.65
C TRP A 76 -7.34 -13.64 12.75
N ALA A 77 -6.56 -14.30 11.89
CA ALA A 77 -5.13 -14.13 11.75
C ALA A 77 -4.77 -14.02 10.28
N MET A 78 -3.99 -12.99 9.94
CA MET A 78 -3.61 -12.73 8.56
C MET A 78 -2.69 -13.83 8.00
N GLU A 79 -1.88 -14.46 8.85
CA GLU A 79 -1.03 -15.61 8.48
C GLU A 79 -1.87 -16.80 8.00
N ASP A 80 -2.88 -17.20 8.78
CA ASP A 80 -3.80 -18.28 8.40
C ASP A 80 -4.59 -17.96 7.13
N PHE A 81 -4.94 -16.69 6.92
CA PHE A 81 -5.58 -16.24 5.70
C PHE A 81 -4.67 -16.44 4.48
N TRP A 82 -3.42 -15.98 4.53
CA TRP A 82 -2.50 -16.14 3.41
C TRP A 82 -2.14 -17.60 3.13
N ALA A 83 -2.00 -18.42 4.18
CA ALA A 83 -1.72 -19.85 4.04
C ALA A 83 -2.82 -20.61 3.27
N GLN A 84 -4.09 -20.18 3.37
CA GLN A 84 -5.19 -20.80 2.63
C GLN A 84 -5.14 -20.54 1.12
N TYR A 85 -4.47 -19.46 0.71
CA TYR A 85 -4.32 -19.03 -0.68
C TYR A 85 -2.91 -19.32 -1.21
N ASP A 86 -2.22 -20.30 -0.64
CA ASP A 86 -0.95 -20.78 -1.17
C ASP A 86 -1.08 -21.20 -2.64
N GLY A 87 -0.12 -20.79 -3.46
CA GLY A 87 -0.14 -20.99 -4.92
C GLY A 87 -1.07 -20.05 -5.71
N TRP A 88 -1.83 -19.17 -5.05
CA TRP A 88 -2.56 -18.08 -5.73
C TRP A 88 -1.71 -16.81 -5.79
N VAL A 89 -1.89 -16.03 -6.86
CA VAL A 89 -1.22 -14.75 -7.05
C VAL A 89 -2.21 -13.62 -6.76
N VAL A 90 -1.79 -12.61 -6.00
CA VAL A 90 -2.61 -11.40 -5.80
C VAL A 90 -2.57 -10.56 -7.08
N GLU A 91 -3.74 -10.36 -7.69
CA GLU A 91 -3.92 -9.51 -8.86
C GLU A 91 -4.17 -8.05 -8.45
N ASP A 92 -5.04 -7.83 -7.46
CA ASP A 92 -5.38 -6.52 -6.92
C ASP A 92 -5.72 -6.63 -5.43
N GLN A 93 -5.42 -5.57 -4.67
CA GLN A 93 -5.75 -5.46 -3.26
C GLN A 93 -6.15 -4.03 -2.91
N LYS A 94 -7.31 -3.90 -2.26
CA LYS A 94 -7.79 -2.64 -1.69
C LYS A 94 -8.41 -2.87 -0.32
N ILE A 95 -8.79 -1.79 0.34
CA ILE A 95 -9.40 -1.86 1.67
C ILE A 95 -10.67 -2.72 1.60
N GLY A 96 -10.67 -3.84 2.33
CA GLY A 96 -11.81 -4.76 2.43
C GLY A 96 -11.98 -5.74 1.26
N GLU A 97 -11.10 -5.75 0.27
CA GLU A 97 -11.20 -6.66 -0.89
C GLU A 97 -9.84 -7.10 -1.41
N ILE A 98 -9.72 -8.39 -1.75
CA ILE A 98 -8.54 -8.98 -2.39
C ILE A 98 -8.99 -9.79 -3.61
N VAL A 99 -8.30 -9.59 -4.72
CA VAL A 99 -8.47 -10.34 -5.95
C VAL A 99 -7.26 -11.26 -6.13
N PHE A 100 -7.51 -12.57 -6.14
CA PHE A 100 -6.53 -13.58 -6.47
C PHE A 100 -6.76 -14.12 -7.87
N GLN A 101 -5.67 -14.50 -8.52
CA GLN A 101 -5.66 -15.22 -9.78
C GLN A 101 -4.79 -16.48 -9.70
N ARG A 102 -5.14 -17.51 -10.47
CA ARG A 102 -4.26 -18.64 -10.75
C ARG A 102 -4.45 -19.14 -12.18
N GLN A 103 -3.43 -19.82 -12.68
CA GLN A 103 -3.48 -20.54 -13.95
C GLN A 103 -3.88 -22.00 -13.71
N LEU A 104 -4.72 -22.55 -14.58
CA LEU A 104 -5.03 -23.97 -14.59
C LEU A 104 -3.82 -24.72 -15.18
N GLU A 105 -3.17 -25.55 -14.37
CA GLU A 105 -2.14 -26.44 -14.89
C GLU A 105 -2.81 -27.56 -15.69
N ARG A 106 -2.58 -27.60 -17.00
CA ARG A 106 -2.97 -28.72 -17.86
C ARG A 106 -1.98 -29.87 -17.61
N THR A 107 -2.40 -30.87 -16.84
CA THR A 107 -1.64 -32.14 -16.65
C THR A 107 -1.72 -33.00 -17.90
#